data_AF-A0A2Z4VWI4-F1
#
_entry.id   AF-A0A2Z4VWI4-F1
#
_cell.length_a   1.000
_cell.length_b   1.000
_cell.length_c   1.000
_cell.angle_alpha   90.00
_cell.angle_beta   90.00
_cell.angle_gamma   90.00
#
_symmetry.space_group_name_H-M   'P 1'
#
loop_
_entity.id
_entity.type
_entity.pdbx_description
1 polymer ?
#
loop_
_entity_poly.entity_id
_entity_poly.type
_entity_poly.pdbx_seq_one_letter_code
_entity_poly.pdbx_strand_id
1 'polypeptide(L)'
;MKTLKKIFDFDNMYFILGSCIFISQFLVSGRFLLPILLVFLGGISFFCSKQVIFSTAFVAILATFLIENFGTLGVFSSIVIALVLGAVVWYISTKEKEKILQKYYREIEKMYSKELVFNENILKNSQLSEAELKFFKQDIEKHYKTYKIISEYSYDEKRFPEYAELLLLVKTIFREITETPRNMLEAKDFLYVHLPELKQASVRVSKLSRKSRLTKKDEAELAMIERELEYLQLAFRQDYLLVTQDERQRLRKIKRDLEKDNE
;
A
#
# COMPACT_ATOMS: atom_id res chain seq x y z
N MET A 1 -3.65 -36.33 3.60
CA MET A 1 -2.29 -36.29 4.22
C MET A 1 -1.67 -34.89 4.08
N LYS A 2 -2.32 -33.87 4.66
CA LYS A 2 -1.90 -32.45 4.60
C LYS A 2 -2.08 -31.70 5.93
N THR A 3 -2.25 -32.42 7.03
CA THR A 3 -2.62 -31.88 8.35
C THR A 3 -1.56 -32.05 9.43
N LEU A 4 -0.39 -32.62 9.10
CA LEU A 4 0.71 -32.83 10.07
C LEU A 4 1.91 -31.89 9.85
N LYS A 5 1.94 -31.09 8.78
CA LYS A 5 3.05 -30.17 8.48
C LYS A 5 2.87 -28.75 9.05
N LYS A 6 1.90 -28.55 9.96
CA LYS A 6 1.60 -27.25 10.58
C LYS A 6 1.82 -27.21 12.10
N ILE A 7 2.48 -28.23 12.64
CA ILE A 7 2.76 -28.33 14.09
C ILE A 7 4.25 -28.04 14.38
N PHE A 8 5.13 -28.09 13.37
CA PHE A 8 6.55 -27.75 13.47
C PHE A 8 6.85 -26.44 12.73
N ASP A 9 6.25 -25.34 13.17
CA ASP A 9 6.84 -24.02 12.97
C ASP A 9 7.89 -23.79 14.07
N PHE A 10 9.02 -23.19 13.72
CA PHE A 10 10.12 -22.87 14.65
C PHE A 10 9.62 -22.07 15.88
N ASP A 11 8.54 -21.29 15.71
CA ASP A 11 7.86 -20.54 16.76
C ASP A 11 7.18 -21.43 17.83
N ASN A 12 6.70 -22.62 17.46
CA ASN A 12 6.14 -23.59 18.41
C ASN A 12 7.24 -24.25 19.25
N MET A 13 8.47 -24.35 18.74
CA MET A 13 9.55 -24.99 19.47
C MET A 13 10.02 -24.13 20.66
N TYR A 14 10.08 -22.80 20.49
CA TYR A 14 10.33 -21.87 21.59
C TYR A 14 9.19 -21.82 22.60
N PHE A 15 7.94 -22.00 22.14
CA PHE A 15 6.78 -22.11 23.04
C PHE A 15 6.85 -23.37 23.90
N ILE A 16 7.24 -24.52 23.33
CA ILE A 16 7.42 -25.78 24.05
C ILE A 16 8.65 -25.70 24.98
N LEU A 17 9.77 -25.12 24.53
CA LEU A 17 10.96 -24.93 25.38
C LEU A 17 10.67 -23.98 26.56
N GLY A 18 9.98 -22.87 26.30
CA GLY A 18 9.57 -21.89 27.30
C GLY A 18 8.59 -22.48 28.32
N SER A 19 7.65 -23.33 27.87
CA SER A 19 6.72 -24.03 28.75
C SER A 19 7.35 -25.20 29.52
N CYS A 20 8.42 -25.82 29.01
CA CYS A 20 9.21 -26.80 29.77
C CYS A 20 10.06 -26.14 30.87
N ILE A 21 10.67 -24.99 30.58
CA ILE A 21 11.38 -24.19 31.59
C ILE A 21 10.38 -23.68 32.65
N PHE A 22 9.17 -23.28 32.23
CA PHE A 22 8.04 -22.91 33.09
C PHE A 22 7.67 -24.01 34.10
N ILE A 23 7.54 -25.28 33.68
CA ILE A 23 7.22 -26.40 34.60
C ILE A 23 8.37 -26.66 35.58
N SER A 24 9.62 -26.54 35.12
CA SER A 24 10.80 -26.79 35.97
C SER A 24 10.97 -25.74 37.08
N GLN A 25 10.65 -24.47 36.81
CA GLN A 25 10.73 -23.38 37.79
C GLN A 25 9.51 -23.34 38.72
N PHE A 26 8.34 -23.80 38.24
CA PHE A 26 7.10 -23.93 39.00
C PHE A 26 7.19 -24.96 40.14
N LEU A 27 7.92 -26.07 39.93
CA LEU A 27 8.08 -27.13 40.92
C LEU A 27 9.07 -26.79 42.04
N VAL A 28 10.01 -25.87 41.83
CA VAL A 28 11.14 -25.64 42.75
C VAL A 28 10.89 -24.50 43.73
N SER A 29 10.10 -23.48 43.39
CA SER A 29 10.13 -22.21 44.13
C SER A 29 8.86 -21.81 44.87
N GLY A 30 7.71 -22.45 44.64
CA GLY A 30 6.45 -22.15 45.35
C GLY A 30 5.99 -20.68 45.27
N ARG A 31 6.52 -19.89 44.32
CA ARG A 31 6.28 -18.46 44.18
C ARG A 31 5.30 -18.20 43.04
N PHE A 32 4.04 -17.92 43.39
CA PHE A 32 2.92 -17.76 42.47
C PHE A 32 2.96 -16.49 41.60
N LEU A 33 3.77 -15.48 41.92
CA LEU A 33 3.72 -14.17 41.24
C LEU A 33 4.52 -14.10 39.94
N LEU A 34 5.64 -14.80 39.84
CA LEU A 34 6.55 -14.77 38.68
C LEU A 34 5.96 -15.48 37.44
N PRO A 35 5.25 -16.62 37.56
CA PRO A 35 4.62 -17.31 36.44
C PRO A 35 3.44 -16.53 35.83
N ILE A 36 2.65 -15.84 36.66
CA ILE A 36 1.51 -15.04 36.20
C ILE A 36 2.01 -13.84 35.38
N LEU A 37 3.10 -13.19 35.83
CA LEU A 37 3.72 -12.08 35.10
C LEU A 37 4.28 -12.54 33.74
N LEU A 38 4.91 -13.72 33.68
CA LEU A 38 5.45 -14.29 32.44
C LEU A 38 4.34 -14.71 31.45
N VAL A 39 3.21 -15.22 31.93
CA VAL A 39 2.05 -15.54 31.07
C VAL A 39 1.39 -14.27 30.52
N PHE A 40 1.28 -13.21 31.34
CA PHE A 40 0.78 -11.92 30.88
C PHE A 40 1.72 -11.26 29.85
N LEU A 41 3.03 -11.30 30.08
CA LEU A 41 4.04 -10.79 29.16
C LEU A 41 4.12 -11.63 27.87
N GLY A 42 3.98 -12.95 27.98
CA GLY A 42 3.89 -13.88 26.85
C GLY A 42 2.64 -13.63 25.99
N GLY A 43 1.49 -13.39 26.60
CA GLY A 43 0.25 -13.04 25.91
C GLY A 43 0.33 -11.72 25.13
N ILE A 44 1.03 -10.72 25.69
CA ILE A 44 1.27 -9.43 25.01
C ILE A 44 2.27 -9.59 23.85
N SER A 45 3.26 -10.49 23.98
CA SER A 45 4.25 -10.75 22.94
C SER A 45 3.72 -11.50 21.70
N PHE A 46 2.60 -12.22 21.83
CA PHE A 46 1.98 -12.95 20.71
C PHE A 46 1.35 -12.02 19.64
N PHE A 47 1.14 -10.74 19.98
CA PHE A 47 0.44 -9.78 19.11
C PHE A 47 1.31 -8.64 18.57
N CYS A 48 2.64 -8.63 18.80
CA CYS A 48 3.46 -7.46 18.47
C CYS A 48 4.83 -7.76 17.83
N SER A 49 5.30 -6.78 17.05
CA SER A 49 6.51 -6.82 16.22
C SER A 49 7.79 -7.16 16.99
N LYS A 50 8.84 -7.61 16.29
CA LYS A 50 10.16 -7.99 16.87
C LYS A 50 10.74 -6.97 17.87
N GLN A 51 10.42 -5.68 17.73
CA GLN A 51 10.87 -4.61 18.64
C GLN A 51 10.17 -4.63 20.01
N VAL A 52 8.91 -5.10 20.08
CA VAL A 52 8.16 -5.18 21.33
C VAL A 52 8.65 -6.32 22.21
N ILE A 53 9.09 -7.43 21.61
CA ILE A 53 9.64 -8.61 22.30
C ILE A 53 10.91 -8.24 23.09
N PHE A 54 11.77 -7.39 22.53
CA PHE A 54 12.98 -6.94 23.21
C PHE A 54 12.67 -6.01 24.39
N SER A 55 11.64 -5.16 24.24
CA SER A 55 11.20 -4.25 25.30
C SER A 55 10.55 -4.99 26.48
N THR A 56 9.76 -6.05 26.22
CA THR A 56 9.08 -6.82 27.27
C THR A 56 10.05 -7.67 28.08
N ALA A 57 11.06 -8.27 27.43
CA ALA A 57 12.12 -8.99 28.11
C ALA A 57 12.93 -8.06 29.05
N PHE A 58 13.27 -6.86 28.59
CA PHE A 58 13.99 -5.88 29.40
C PHE A 58 13.17 -5.40 30.61
N VAL A 59 11.88 -5.13 30.42
CA VAL A 59 10.97 -4.75 31.52
C VAL A 59 10.82 -5.88 32.53
N ALA A 60 10.75 -7.14 32.08
CA ALA A 60 10.65 -8.30 32.96
C ALA A 60 11.88 -8.46 33.86
N ILE A 61 13.09 -8.31 33.30
CA ILE A 61 14.37 -8.37 34.02
C ILE A 61 14.47 -7.23 35.03
N LEU A 62 14.09 -6.01 34.63
CA LEU A 62 14.13 -4.84 35.50
C LEU A 62 13.12 -4.96 36.66
N ALA A 63 11.93 -5.49 36.38
CA ALA A 63 10.90 -5.71 37.40
C ALA A 63 11.32 -6.76 38.42
N THR A 64 11.93 -7.87 37.99
CA THR A 64 12.45 -8.89 38.92
C THR A 64 13.56 -8.33 39.81
N PHE A 65 14.50 -7.57 39.24
CA PHE A 65 15.55 -6.89 40.01
C PHE A 65 15.00 -5.90 41.04
N LEU A 66 13.97 -5.12 40.69
CA LEU A 66 13.37 -4.15 41.60
C LEU A 66 12.57 -4.82 42.73
N ILE A 67 11.85 -5.90 42.43
CA ILE A 67 11.06 -6.65 43.42
C ILE A 67 11.98 -7.34 44.43
N GLU A 68 13.11 -7.90 43.99
CA GLU A 68 14.06 -8.56 44.90
C GLU A 68 14.78 -7.57 45.84
N ASN A 69 15.12 -6.37 45.36
CA ASN A 69 15.87 -5.40 46.17
C ASN A 69 14.99 -4.48 47.02
N PHE A 70 13.74 -4.22 46.63
CA PHE A 70 12.88 -3.21 47.26
C PHE A 70 11.50 -3.73 47.72
N GLY A 71 11.24 -5.03 47.60
CA GLY A 71 10.00 -5.66 48.08
C GLY A 71 8.74 -5.03 47.47
N THR A 72 7.79 -4.63 48.31
CA THR A 72 6.50 -4.04 47.86
C THR A 72 6.67 -2.69 47.15
N LEU A 73 7.66 -1.87 47.53
CA LEU A 73 8.04 -0.64 46.81
C LEU A 73 8.62 -0.93 45.42
N GLY A 74 9.29 -2.08 45.28
CA GLY A 74 9.76 -2.59 43.98
C GLY A 74 8.63 -2.94 43.02
N VAL A 75 7.51 -3.46 43.53
CA VAL A 75 6.32 -3.76 42.72
C VAL A 75 5.70 -2.48 42.15
N PHE A 76 5.47 -1.46 42.98
CA PHE A 76 4.88 -0.20 42.53
C PHE A 76 5.75 0.52 41.49
N SER A 77 7.08 0.56 41.71
CA SER A 77 8.01 1.17 40.76
C SER A 77 8.05 0.43 39.42
N SER A 78 7.97 -0.90 39.42
CA SER A 78 7.93 -1.70 38.19
C SER A 78 6.68 -1.43 37.33
N ILE A 79 5.51 -1.23 37.96
CA ILE A 79 4.26 -0.90 37.26
C ILE A 79 4.35 0.48 36.61
N VAL A 80 4.90 1.46 37.33
CA VAL A 80 5.08 2.82 36.78
C VAL A 80 6.03 2.81 35.59
N ILE A 81 7.16 2.09 35.68
CA ILE A 81 8.12 1.97 34.57
C ILE A 81 7.49 1.28 33.35
N ALA A 82 6.72 0.21 33.56
CA ALA A 82 6.03 -0.50 32.48
C ALA A 82 5.00 0.41 31.77
N LEU A 83 4.25 1.24 32.52
CA LEU A 83 3.31 2.21 31.95
C LEU A 83 4.02 3.30 31.14
N VAL A 84 5.13 3.84 31.65
CA VAL A 84 5.92 4.86 30.95
C VAL A 84 6.52 4.29 29.66
N LEU A 85 7.12 3.12 29.71
CA LEU A 85 7.69 2.47 28.53
C LEU A 85 6.61 2.08 27.51
N GLY A 86 5.46 1.59 27.98
CA GLY A 86 4.30 1.33 27.14
C GLY A 86 3.81 2.59 26.41
N ALA A 87 3.73 3.73 27.11
CA ALA A 87 3.33 5.01 26.52
C ALA A 87 4.36 5.50 25.49
N VAL A 88 5.66 5.35 25.75
CA VAL A 88 6.74 5.72 24.81
C VAL A 88 6.70 4.86 23.55
N VAL A 89 6.59 3.53 23.69
CA VAL A 89 6.49 2.61 22.54
C VAL A 89 5.23 2.90 21.73
N TRP A 90 4.09 3.14 22.39
CA TRP A 90 2.85 3.52 21.71
C TRP A 90 3.01 4.84 20.94
N TYR A 91 3.64 5.86 21.54
CA TYR A 91 3.93 7.15 20.90
C TYR A 91 4.85 7.02 19.67
N ILE A 92 5.91 6.21 19.76
CA ILE A 92 6.82 5.97 18.63
C ILE A 92 6.07 5.24 17.50
N SER A 93 5.29 4.21 17.84
CA SER A 93 4.55 3.41 16.85
C SER A 93 3.47 4.22 16.12
N THR A 94 2.80 5.15 16.82
CA THR A 94 1.79 6.04 16.24
C THR A 94 2.44 7.07 15.33
N LYS A 95 3.58 7.66 15.72
CA LYS A 95 4.37 8.58 14.87
C LYS A 95 4.88 7.92 13.59
N GLU A 96 5.30 6.66 13.66
CA GLU A 96 5.78 5.94 12.48
C GLU A 96 4.63 5.60 11.52
N LYS A 97 3.48 5.16 12.05
CA LYS A 97 2.25 4.98 11.27
C LYS A 97 1.78 6.30 10.65
N GLU A 98 1.80 7.41 11.38
CA GLU A 98 1.48 8.75 10.86
C GLU A 98 2.42 9.16 9.72
N LYS A 99 3.73 8.91 9.82
CA LYS A 99 4.68 9.22 8.74
C LYS A 99 4.41 8.40 7.47
N ILE A 100 4.13 7.11 7.64
CA ILE A 100 3.76 6.23 6.53
C ILE A 100 2.45 6.70 5.89
N LEU A 101 1.43 7.00 6.70
CA LEU A 101 0.16 7.57 6.26
C LEU A 101 0.36 8.90 5.52
N GLN A 102 1.16 9.83 6.06
CA GLN A 102 1.46 11.10 5.38
C GLN A 102 2.16 10.91 4.04
N LYS A 103 3.04 9.91 3.92
CA LYS A 103 3.68 9.56 2.65
C LYS A 103 2.64 9.08 1.63
N TYR A 104 1.74 8.17 2.04
CA TYR A 104 0.64 7.72 1.19
C TYR A 104 -0.33 8.85 0.85
N TYR A 105 -0.67 9.73 1.81
CA TYR A 105 -1.51 10.90 1.56
C TYR A 105 -0.88 11.86 0.54
N ARG A 106 0.43 12.10 0.61
CA ARG A 106 1.13 12.91 -0.41
C ARG A 106 1.17 12.22 -1.77
N GLU A 107 1.31 10.91 -1.82
CA GLU A 107 1.25 10.15 -3.08
C GLU A 107 -0.17 10.18 -3.67
N ILE A 108 -1.19 10.08 -2.84
CA ILE A 108 -2.61 10.24 -3.21
C ILE A 108 -2.88 11.68 -3.67
N GLU A 109 -2.41 12.70 -2.95
CA GLU A 109 -2.54 14.10 -3.32
C GLU A 109 -1.86 14.40 -4.66
N LYS A 110 -0.70 13.78 -4.94
CA LYS A 110 -0.07 13.82 -6.26
C LYS A 110 -0.92 13.14 -7.34
N MET A 111 -1.60 12.03 -7.03
CA MET A 111 -2.59 11.43 -7.94
C MET A 111 -3.77 12.37 -8.21
N TYR A 112 -4.15 13.24 -7.26
CA TYR A 112 -5.20 14.24 -7.43
C TYR A 112 -4.72 15.57 -8.03
N SER A 113 -3.43 15.87 -8.02
CA SER A 113 -2.86 17.10 -8.59
C SER A 113 -3.21 17.26 -10.08
N LYS A 114 -3.72 18.43 -10.50
CA LYS A 114 -4.30 18.64 -11.85
C LYS A 114 -3.28 18.62 -12.99
N GLU A 115 -1.98 18.74 -12.69
CA GLU A 115 -0.96 18.99 -13.70
C GLU A 115 0.01 17.80 -13.84
N LEU A 116 0.34 17.48 -15.09
CA LEU A 116 1.43 16.57 -15.41
C LEU A 116 2.73 17.29 -15.08
N VAL A 117 3.49 16.78 -14.12
CA VAL A 117 4.77 17.38 -13.71
C VAL A 117 5.90 16.46 -14.16
N PHE A 118 6.70 16.93 -15.11
CA PHE A 118 7.93 16.27 -15.48
C PHE A 118 9.00 16.52 -14.41
N ASN A 119 9.42 15.46 -13.74
CA ASN A 119 10.51 15.56 -12.77
C ASN A 119 11.86 15.50 -13.50
N GLU A 120 12.56 16.63 -13.56
CA GLU A 120 13.86 16.73 -14.24
C GLU A 120 14.92 15.75 -13.68
N ASN A 121 14.84 15.37 -12.41
CA ASN A 121 15.75 14.37 -11.84
C ASN A 121 15.46 12.97 -12.38
N ILE A 122 14.18 12.62 -12.54
CA ILE A 122 13.78 11.33 -13.14
C ILE A 122 14.23 11.28 -14.60
N LEU A 123 14.00 12.37 -15.34
CA LEU A 123 14.35 12.47 -16.76
C LEU A 123 15.86 12.37 -16.98
N LYS A 124 16.68 13.09 -16.19
CA LYS A 124 18.14 12.99 -16.28
C LYS A 124 18.67 11.58 -15.97
N ASN A 125 18.01 10.86 -15.06
CA ASN A 125 18.40 9.50 -14.67
C ASN A 125 17.78 8.41 -15.56
N SER A 126 16.96 8.79 -16.55
CA SER A 126 16.23 7.85 -17.40
C SER A 126 17.08 7.18 -18.48
N GLN A 127 18.40 7.42 -18.58
CA GLN A 127 19.30 6.90 -19.63
C GLN A 127 18.83 7.13 -21.09
N LEU A 128 17.82 7.96 -21.30
CA LEU A 128 17.41 8.41 -22.62
C LEU A 128 18.39 9.46 -23.12
N SER A 129 18.67 9.46 -24.41
CA SER A 129 19.39 10.55 -25.09
C SER A 129 18.59 11.85 -25.05
N GLU A 130 19.24 13.00 -25.28
CA GLU A 130 18.54 14.29 -25.32
C GLU A 130 17.43 14.34 -26.38
N ALA A 131 17.66 13.70 -27.54
CA ALA A 131 16.67 13.61 -28.60
C ALA A 131 15.45 12.78 -28.18
N GLU A 132 15.67 11.64 -27.55
CA GLU A 132 14.60 10.78 -27.00
C GLU A 132 13.84 11.47 -25.87
N LEU A 133 14.54 12.18 -24.97
CA LEU A 133 13.91 12.97 -23.91
C LEU A 133 13.02 14.08 -24.47
N LYS A 134 13.49 14.78 -25.50
CA LYS A 134 12.71 15.83 -26.16
C LYS A 134 11.48 15.25 -26.83
N PHE A 135 11.63 14.14 -27.57
CA PHE A 135 10.52 13.43 -28.19
C PHE A 135 9.50 12.97 -27.13
N PHE A 136 9.97 12.31 -26.06
CA PHE A 136 9.17 11.86 -24.92
C PHE A 136 8.34 13.00 -24.34
N LYS A 137 8.96 14.12 -23.97
CA LYS A 137 8.24 15.28 -23.38
C LYS A 137 7.15 15.77 -24.34
N GLN A 138 7.50 16.00 -25.60
CA GLN A 138 6.55 16.53 -26.60
C GLN A 138 5.37 15.59 -26.83
N ASP A 139 5.63 14.29 -26.95
CA ASP A 139 4.60 13.32 -27.26
C ASP A 139 3.68 13.09 -26.05
N ILE A 140 4.23 12.93 -24.85
CA ILE A 140 3.44 12.80 -23.63
C ILE A 140 2.62 14.06 -23.37
N GLU A 141 3.18 15.26 -23.57
CA GLU A 141 2.40 16.51 -23.44
C GLU A 141 1.24 16.58 -24.42
N LYS A 142 1.44 16.16 -25.67
CA LYS A 142 0.39 16.12 -26.70
C LYS A 142 -0.74 15.18 -26.30
N HIS A 143 -0.43 13.98 -25.82
CA HIS A 143 -1.43 13.02 -25.37
C HIS A 143 -2.09 13.47 -24.05
N TYR A 144 -1.34 14.06 -23.12
CA TYR A 144 -1.89 14.58 -21.87
C TYR A 144 -2.88 15.74 -22.09
N LYS A 145 -2.66 16.59 -23.12
CA LYS A 145 -3.65 17.59 -23.54
C LYS A 145 -4.98 16.94 -23.96
N THR A 146 -4.93 15.78 -24.59
CA THR A 146 -6.15 15.01 -24.93
C THR A 146 -6.87 14.56 -23.66
N TYR A 147 -6.14 14.04 -22.68
CA TYR A 147 -6.71 13.70 -21.37
C TYR A 147 -7.32 14.93 -20.66
N LYS A 148 -6.65 16.09 -20.68
CA LYS A 148 -7.22 17.33 -20.11
C LYS A 148 -8.58 17.66 -20.72
N ILE A 149 -8.68 17.66 -22.05
CA ILE A 149 -9.94 17.88 -22.77
C ILE A 149 -11.00 16.87 -22.33
N ILE A 150 -10.63 15.58 -22.23
CA ILE A 150 -11.54 14.52 -21.80
C ILE A 150 -12.08 14.79 -20.39
N SER A 151 -11.19 15.16 -19.46
CA SER A 151 -11.52 15.41 -18.06
C SER A 151 -12.41 16.64 -17.82
N GLU A 152 -12.48 17.54 -18.82
CA GLU A 152 -13.32 18.74 -18.78
C GLU A 152 -14.74 18.50 -19.29
N TYR A 153 -15.02 17.36 -19.93
CA TYR A 153 -16.38 17.03 -20.35
C TYR A 153 -17.29 16.80 -19.14
N SER A 154 -18.40 17.55 -19.09
CA SER A 154 -19.47 17.32 -18.13
C SER A 154 -20.11 15.95 -18.36
N TYR A 155 -20.34 15.19 -17.30
CA TYR A 155 -21.07 13.93 -17.34
C TYR A 155 -22.02 13.78 -16.14
N ASP A 156 -23.05 12.95 -16.29
CA ASP A 156 -23.99 12.60 -15.22
C ASP A 156 -23.46 11.37 -14.47
N GLU A 157 -22.90 11.59 -13.27
CA GLU A 157 -22.32 10.53 -12.43
C GLU A 157 -23.31 9.41 -12.12
N LYS A 158 -24.61 9.70 -12.03
CA LYS A 158 -25.61 8.65 -11.77
C LYS A 158 -25.80 7.73 -12.96
N ARG A 159 -25.63 8.26 -14.17
CA ARG A 159 -25.78 7.51 -15.43
C ARG A 159 -24.48 6.84 -15.85
N PHE A 160 -23.33 7.43 -15.51
CA PHE A 160 -22.01 6.93 -15.87
C PHE A 160 -21.11 6.84 -14.62
N PRO A 161 -21.45 5.97 -13.64
CA PRO A 161 -20.75 5.92 -12.35
C PRO A 161 -19.28 5.53 -12.47
N GLU A 162 -18.95 4.65 -13.41
CA GLU A 162 -17.59 4.12 -13.58
C GLU A 162 -16.67 5.07 -14.37
N TYR A 163 -17.23 6.12 -14.97
CA TYR A 163 -16.48 7.04 -15.81
C TYR A 163 -15.43 7.84 -15.01
N ALA A 164 -15.73 8.19 -13.76
CA ALA A 164 -14.79 8.85 -12.86
C ALA A 164 -13.55 7.98 -12.59
N GLU A 165 -13.76 6.69 -12.33
CA GLU A 165 -12.67 5.74 -12.09
C GLU A 165 -11.81 5.54 -13.32
N LEU A 166 -12.44 5.51 -14.50
CA LEU A 166 -11.75 5.43 -15.78
C LEU A 166 -10.81 6.62 -16.00
N LEU A 167 -11.29 7.84 -15.73
CA LEU A 167 -10.47 9.05 -15.83
C LEU A 167 -9.29 9.02 -14.85
N LEU A 168 -9.51 8.54 -13.63
CA LEU A 168 -8.45 8.38 -12.64
C LEU A 168 -7.39 7.38 -13.12
N LEU A 169 -7.80 6.24 -13.69
CA LEU A 169 -6.88 5.23 -14.23
C LEU A 169 -6.01 5.79 -15.36
N VAL A 170 -6.61 6.52 -16.31
CA VAL A 170 -5.88 7.18 -17.40
C VAL A 170 -4.83 8.15 -16.87
N LYS A 171 -5.19 8.95 -15.86
CA LYS A 171 -4.26 9.87 -15.19
C LYS A 171 -3.12 9.13 -14.52
N THR A 172 -3.41 8.03 -13.85
CA THR A 172 -2.40 7.18 -13.21
C THR A 172 -1.42 6.63 -14.24
N ILE A 173 -1.89 6.13 -15.38
CA ILE A 173 -1.01 5.66 -16.47
C ILE A 173 -0.07 6.77 -16.95
N PHE A 174 -0.58 7.99 -17.16
CA PHE A 174 0.29 9.13 -17.51
C PHE A 174 1.37 9.39 -16.47
N ARG A 175 1.02 9.32 -15.17
CA ARG A 175 1.98 9.47 -14.09
C ARG A 175 3.06 8.39 -14.14
N GLU A 176 2.68 7.12 -14.28
CA GLU A 176 3.64 6.01 -14.38
C GLU A 176 4.60 6.20 -15.56
N ILE A 177 4.10 6.64 -16.71
CA ILE A 177 4.95 6.93 -17.88
C ILE A 177 5.95 8.04 -17.57
N THR A 178 5.53 9.12 -16.88
CA THR A 178 6.44 10.22 -16.49
C THR A 178 7.43 9.85 -15.40
N GLU A 179 7.08 8.91 -14.52
CA GLU A 179 7.96 8.39 -13.48
C GLU A 179 8.93 7.34 -14.03
N THR A 180 8.57 6.68 -15.14
CA THR A 180 9.40 5.68 -15.82
C THR A 180 9.49 5.93 -17.35
N PRO A 181 10.20 6.98 -17.81
CA PRO A 181 10.20 7.39 -19.22
C PRO A 181 10.63 6.31 -20.23
N ARG A 182 11.47 5.37 -19.80
CA ARG A 182 11.93 4.25 -20.65
C ARG A 182 10.80 3.30 -21.06
N ASN A 183 9.74 3.23 -20.26
CA ASN A 183 8.61 2.32 -20.49
C ASN A 183 7.57 2.94 -21.43
N MET A 184 7.85 4.10 -22.03
CA MET A 184 6.93 4.75 -22.96
C MET A 184 6.51 3.85 -24.13
N LEU A 185 7.40 2.96 -24.60
CA LEU A 185 7.08 2.02 -25.69
C LEU A 185 5.96 1.04 -25.30
N GLU A 186 5.91 0.65 -24.03
CA GLU A 186 4.84 -0.20 -23.49
C GLU A 186 3.50 0.52 -23.42
N ALA A 187 3.52 1.86 -23.45
CA ALA A 187 2.33 2.70 -23.47
C ALA A 187 1.81 3.02 -24.88
N LYS A 188 2.31 2.37 -25.94
CA LYS A 188 1.91 2.69 -27.33
C LYS A 188 0.39 2.58 -27.53
N ASP A 189 -0.23 1.51 -27.06
CA ASP A 189 -1.66 1.26 -27.33
C ASP A 189 -2.51 2.21 -26.48
N PHE A 190 -2.10 2.47 -25.24
CA PHE A 190 -2.64 3.53 -24.40
C PHE A 190 -2.68 4.90 -25.12
N LEU A 191 -1.53 5.36 -25.60
CA LEU A 191 -1.39 6.72 -26.16
C LEU A 191 -2.12 6.86 -27.50
N TYR A 192 -1.99 5.86 -28.38
CA TYR A 192 -2.36 5.98 -29.78
C TYR A 192 -3.68 5.31 -30.17
N VAL A 193 -4.22 4.42 -29.33
CA VAL A 193 -5.47 3.70 -29.60
C VAL A 193 -6.51 4.01 -28.53
N HIS A 194 -6.26 3.60 -27.29
CA HIS A 194 -7.28 3.62 -26.24
C HIS A 194 -7.63 5.05 -25.79
N LEU A 195 -6.65 5.95 -25.68
CA LEU A 195 -6.92 7.35 -25.30
C LEU A 195 -7.74 8.12 -26.37
N PRO A 196 -7.44 8.01 -27.68
CA PRO A 196 -8.31 8.52 -28.73
C PRO A 196 -9.73 7.92 -28.72
N GLU A 197 -9.87 6.62 -28.46
CA GLU A 197 -11.18 5.95 -28.34
C GLU A 197 -11.97 6.51 -27.16
N LEU A 198 -11.32 6.65 -25.99
CA LEU A 198 -11.92 7.29 -24.83
C LEU A 198 -12.41 8.69 -25.19
N LYS A 199 -11.62 9.51 -25.90
CA LYS A 199 -12.08 10.84 -26.35
C LYS A 199 -13.39 10.80 -27.11
N GLN A 200 -13.57 9.82 -28.00
CA GLN A 200 -14.80 9.68 -28.77
C GLN A 200 -15.97 9.22 -27.90
N ALA A 201 -15.72 8.29 -26.96
CA ALA A 201 -16.70 7.89 -25.96
C ALA A 201 -17.11 9.07 -25.07
N SER A 202 -16.16 9.87 -24.59
CA SER A 202 -16.37 11.05 -23.74
C SER A 202 -17.29 12.09 -24.35
N VAL A 203 -17.16 12.35 -25.67
CA VAL A 203 -18.05 13.26 -26.39
C VAL A 203 -19.49 12.76 -26.35
N ARG A 204 -19.69 11.45 -26.54
CA ARG A 204 -21.02 10.82 -26.49
C ARG A 204 -21.59 10.75 -25.09
N VAL A 205 -20.77 10.42 -24.08
CA VAL A 205 -21.11 10.51 -22.66
C VAL A 205 -21.60 11.92 -22.32
N SER A 206 -20.86 12.96 -22.72
CA SER A 206 -21.23 14.35 -22.43
C SER A 206 -22.54 14.75 -23.11
N LYS A 207 -22.72 14.35 -24.37
CA LYS A 207 -23.94 14.60 -25.13
C LYS A 207 -25.17 13.96 -24.47
N LEU A 208 -25.08 12.68 -24.06
CA LEU A 208 -26.19 12.01 -23.38
C LEU A 208 -26.43 12.59 -21.99
N SER A 209 -25.39 12.93 -21.25
CA SER A 209 -25.50 13.49 -19.89
C SER A 209 -26.31 14.79 -19.84
N ARG A 210 -26.27 15.59 -20.91
CA ARG A 210 -27.05 16.83 -21.02
C ARG A 210 -28.54 16.61 -21.28
N LYS A 211 -28.96 15.37 -21.57
CA LYS A 211 -30.37 15.03 -21.83
C LYS A 211 -31.08 14.65 -20.54
N SER A 212 -32.19 15.36 -20.26
CA SER A 212 -33.08 15.10 -19.12
C SER A 212 -34.00 13.89 -19.32
N ARG A 213 -34.36 13.57 -20.57
CA ARG A 213 -35.14 12.38 -20.94
C ARG A 213 -34.50 11.69 -22.15
N LEU A 214 -34.42 10.37 -22.09
CA LEU A 214 -33.86 9.55 -23.17
C LEU A 214 -34.97 9.10 -24.12
N THR A 215 -34.66 9.10 -25.41
CA THR A 215 -35.47 8.41 -26.42
C THR A 215 -35.02 6.94 -26.53
N LYS A 216 -35.81 6.08 -27.19
CA LYS A 216 -35.39 4.69 -27.48
C LYS A 216 -34.03 4.61 -28.22
N LYS A 217 -33.75 5.59 -29.09
CA LYS A 217 -32.45 5.70 -29.77
C LYS A 217 -31.32 6.04 -28.80
N ASP A 218 -31.59 6.91 -27.83
CA ASP A 218 -30.62 7.30 -26.82
C ASP A 218 -30.35 6.17 -25.83
N GLU A 219 -31.35 5.33 -25.53
CA GLU A 219 -31.17 4.11 -24.71
C GLU A 219 -30.26 3.09 -25.43
N ALA A 220 -30.43 2.92 -26.74
CA ALA A 220 -29.53 2.09 -27.53
C ALA A 220 -28.11 2.69 -27.60
N GLU A 221 -27.99 4.01 -27.74
CA GLU A 221 -26.70 4.73 -27.70
C GLU A 221 -26.04 4.58 -26.32
N LEU A 222 -26.80 4.65 -25.23
CA LEU A 222 -26.33 4.44 -23.86
C LEU A 222 -25.74 3.03 -23.68
N ALA A 223 -26.47 1.99 -24.08
CA ALA A 223 -25.98 0.60 -23.96
C ALA A 223 -24.70 0.35 -24.78
N MET A 224 -24.53 1.04 -25.92
CA MET A 224 -23.28 0.97 -26.68
C MET A 224 -22.12 1.67 -25.95
N ILE A 225 -22.37 2.85 -25.38
CA ILE A 225 -21.37 3.58 -24.61
C ILE A 225 -20.94 2.78 -23.38
N GLU A 226 -21.89 2.18 -22.65
CA GLU A 226 -21.58 1.37 -21.47
C GLU A 226 -20.61 0.24 -21.81
N ARG A 227 -20.89 -0.54 -22.87
CA ARG A 227 -19.98 -1.60 -23.33
C ARG A 227 -18.62 -1.09 -23.75
N GLU A 228 -18.57 0.08 -24.38
CA GLU A 228 -17.32 0.70 -24.80
C GLU A 228 -16.50 1.19 -23.60
N LEU A 229 -17.15 1.76 -22.59
CA LEU A 229 -16.49 2.15 -21.34
C LEU A 229 -15.97 0.92 -20.58
N GLU A 230 -16.72 -0.17 -20.52
CA GLU A 230 -16.27 -1.45 -19.94
C GLU A 230 -15.03 -1.98 -20.67
N TYR A 231 -15.07 -2.00 -22.01
CA TYR A 231 -13.93 -2.39 -22.84
C TYR A 231 -12.70 -1.52 -22.55
N LEU A 232 -12.87 -0.19 -22.56
CA LEU A 232 -11.78 0.75 -22.28
C LEU A 232 -11.25 0.59 -20.86
N GLN A 233 -12.10 0.27 -19.88
CA GLN A 233 -11.65 0.02 -18.51
C GLN A 233 -10.73 -1.21 -18.44
N LEU A 234 -11.08 -2.29 -19.14
CA LEU A 234 -10.23 -3.47 -19.23
C LEU A 234 -8.92 -3.16 -19.98
N ALA A 235 -9.00 -2.45 -21.10
CA ALA A 235 -7.83 -2.06 -21.89
C ALA A 235 -6.86 -1.20 -21.08
N PHE A 236 -7.34 -0.16 -20.39
CA PHE A 236 -6.49 0.68 -19.55
C PHE A 236 -5.93 -0.04 -18.34
N ARG A 237 -6.66 -1.01 -17.77
CA ARG A 237 -6.09 -1.86 -16.71
C ARG A 237 -4.90 -2.64 -17.26
N GLN A 238 -5.02 -3.19 -18.47
CA GLN A 238 -3.91 -3.89 -19.12
C GLN A 238 -2.73 -2.95 -19.44
N ASP A 239 -2.99 -1.76 -19.98
CA ASP A 239 -1.97 -0.74 -20.23
C ASP A 239 -1.21 -0.37 -18.94
N TYR A 240 -1.93 -0.18 -17.83
CA TYR A 240 -1.31 0.08 -16.53
C TYR A 240 -0.39 -1.06 -16.09
N LEU A 241 -0.79 -2.31 -16.31
CA LEU A 241 0.06 -3.47 -16.00
C LEU A 241 1.32 -3.46 -16.88
N LEU A 242 1.22 -3.15 -18.17
CA LEU A 242 2.36 -3.09 -19.07
C LEU A 242 3.37 -2.01 -18.63
N VAL A 243 2.89 -0.79 -18.40
CA VAL A 243 3.75 0.34 -18.01
C VAL A 243 4.45 0.10 -16.66
N THR A 244 3.80 -0.60 -15.72
CA THR A 244 4.35 -0.91 -14.38
C THR A 244 5.08 -2.26 -14.30
N GLN A 245 5.27 -2.98 -15.41
CA GLN A 245 5.81 -4.34 -15.39
C GLN A 245 7.19 -4.41 -14.72
N ASP A 246 8.10 -3.50 -15.09
CA ASP A 246 9.47 -3.48 -14.58
C ASP A 246 9.55 -3.21 -13.09
N GLU A 247 8.76 -2.26 -12.58
CA GLU A 247 8.69 -1.99 -11.15
C GLU A 247 8.17 -3.20 -10.39
N ARG A 248 7.10 -3.84 -10.88
CA ARG A 248 6.53 -5.03 -10.25
C ARG A 248 7.52 -6.19 -10.22
N GLN A 249 8.35 -6.36 -11.26
CA GLN A 249 9.42 -7.34 -11.27
C GLN A 249 10.50 -7.02 -10.23
N ARG A 250 10.91 -5.75 -10.10
CA ARG A 250 11.87 -5.31 -9.07
C ARG A 250 11.34 -5.54 -7.66
N LEU A 251 10.09 -5.17 -7.38
CA LEU A 251 9.44 -5.37 -6.08
C LEU A 251 9.34 -6.87 -5.73
N ARG A 252 9.02 -7.74 -6.69
CA ARG A 252 9.02 -9.20 -6.50
C ARG A 252 10.42 -9.74 -6.21
N LYS A 253 11.48 -9.14 -6.76
CA LYS A 253 12.85 -9.51 -6.44
C LYS A 253 13.21 -9.10 -5.01
N ILE A 254 12.98 -7.83 -4.66
CA ILE A 254 13.21 -7.30 -3.31
C ILE A 254 12.46 -8.12 -2.25
N LYS A 255 11.18 -8.43 -2.50
CA LYS A 255 10.40 -9.27 -1.59
C LYS A 255 11.03 -10.64 -1.36
N ARG A 256 11.46 -11.32 -2.43
CA ARG A 256 12.13 -12.63 -2.34
C ARG A 256 13.45 -12.54 -1.59
N ASP A 257 14.21 -11.47 -1.79
CA ASP A 257 15.50 -11.28 -1.12
C ASP A 257 15.28 -11.02 0.39
N LEU A 258 14.27 -10.21 0.75
CA LEU A 258 13.87 -9.99 2.15
C LEU A 258 13.31 -11.25 2.84
N GLU A 259 12.62 -12.12 2.11
CA GLU A 259 12.12 -13.40 2.65
C GLU A 259 13.28 -14.37 2.92
N LYS A 260 14.33 -14.37 2.09
CA LYS A 260 15.53 -15.20 2.30
C LYS A 260 16.42 -14.73 3.44
N ASP A 261 16.49 -13.42 3.68
CA ASP A 261 17.27 -12.86 4.80
C ASP A 261 16.58 -13.05 6.17
N ASN A 262 15.35 -13.57 6.19
CA ASN A 262 14.59 -13.88 7.41
C ASN A 262 14.44 -15.40 7.67
N GLU A 263 14.99 -16.26 6.81
CA GLU A 263 15.16 -17.72 7.03
C GLU A 263 16.54 -18.01 7.64
#